data_AF-A0A2S6GCG7-F1
#
_entry.id   AF-A0A2S6GCG7-F1
#
_cell.length_a   1.000
_cell.length_b   1.000
_cell.length_c   1.000
_cell.angle_alpha   90.00
_cell.angle_beta   90.00
_cell.angle_gamma   90.00
#
_symmetry.space_group_name_H-M   'P 1'
#
loop_
_entity.id
_entity.type
_entity.pdbx_description
1 polymer ?
#
loop_
_entity_poly.entity_id
_entity_poly.type
_entity_poly.pdbx_seq_one_letter_code
_entity_poly.pdbx_strand_id
1 'polypeptide(L)'
;MAGGYTVDTTSLAIRVGELKALAEEVDAAAGALQGASGDLGPGDLAAAAQEVADQWRDDLGSMRDKIDKIADNVRRAVDNYEQVEQGGADRMRLLVNNTVAEQQMQALRAGTARRLGAIDQVLNPGGTP
;
A
#
# COMPACT_ATOMS: atom_id res chain seq x y z
N MET A 1 19.37 -13.90 -5.08
CA MET A 1 18.81 -12.86 -4.20
C MET A 1 17.67 -12.22 -4.97
N ALA A 2 16.43 -12.36 -4.51
CA ALA A 2 15.30 -11.74 -5.19
C ALA A 2 15.50 -10.23 -5.13
N GLY A 3 15.83 -9.61 -6.27
CA GLY A 3 15.82 -8.15 -6.40
C GLY A 3 14.39 -7.70 -6.17
N GLY A 4 14.09 -7.35 -4.92
CA GLY A 4 12.76 -6.91 -4.53
C GLY A 4 12.46 -5.61 -5.25
N TYR A 5 11.38 -5.59 -6.03
CA TYR A 5 10.82 -4.34 -6.52
C TYR A 5 10.21 -3.61 -5.32
N THR A 6 10.89 -2.57 -4.85
CA THR A 6 10.31 -1.65 -3.86
C THR A 6 9.26 -0.83 -4.59
N VAL A 7 8.00 -0.97 -4.18
CA VAL A 7 6.91 -0.18 -4.72
C VAL A 7 6.82 1.13 -3.92
N ASP A 8 6.92 2.26 -4.62
CA ASP A 8 6.74 3.57 -4.03
C ASP A 8 5.24 3.87 -3.85
N THR A 9 4.73 3.54 -2.66
CA THR A 9 3.35 3.78 -2.27
C THR A 9 2.99 5.26 -2.20
N THR A 10 3.97 6.13 -1.95
CA THR A 10 3.75 7.59 -1.93
C THR A 10 3.48 8.10 -3.34
N SER A 11 4.29 7.69 -4.32
CA SER A 11 4.06 8.01 -5.73
C SER A 11 2.70 7.49 -6.21
N LEU A 12 2.29 6.29 -5.80
CA LEU A 12 0.96 5.74 -6.14
C LEU A 12 -0.18 6.57 -5.54
N ALA A 13 -0.07 6.99 -4.28
CA ALA A 13 -1.06 7.85 -3.63
C ALA A 13 -1.22 9.20 -4.34
N ILE A 14 -0.12 9.80 -4.82
CA ILE A 14 -0.15 11.03 -5.62
C ILE A 14 -0.94 10.80 -6.92
N ARG A 15 -0.65 9.71 -7.64
CA ARG A 15 -1.36 9.38 -8.88
C ARG A 15 -2.87 9.13 -8.66
N VAL A 16 -3.25 8.55 -7.53
CA VAL A 16 -4.67 8.41 -7.14
C VAL A 16 -5.33 9.79 -6.96
N GLY A 17 -4.64 10.74 -6.33
CA GLY A 17 -5.14 12.12 -6.20
C GLY A 17 -5.32 12.80 -7.55
N GLU A 18 -4.35 12.67 -8.45
CA GLU A 18 -4.42 13.20 -9.82
C GLU A 18 -5.58 12.60 -10.62
N LEU A 19 -5.80 11.28 -10.52
CA LEU A 19 -6.93 10.63 -11.19
C LEU A 19 -8.27 11.16 -10.69
N LYS A 20 -8.42 11.40 -9.38
CA LYS A 20 -9.65 11.98 -8.83
C LYS A 20 -9.87 13.41 -9.31
N ALA A 21 -8.82 14.23 -9.32
CA ALA A 21 -8.92 15.59 -9.87
C ALA A 21 -9.34 15.57 -11.35
N LEU A 22 -8.79 14.65 -12.14
CA LEU A 22 -9.19 14.47 -13.54
C LEU A 22 -10.67 14.02 -13.67
N ALA A 23 -11.13 13.13 -12.79
CA ALA A 23 -12.54 12.71 -12.75
C ALA A 23 -13.48 13.90 -12.45
N GLU A 24 -13.10 14.79 -11.52
CA GLU A 24 -13.84 16.01 -11.21
C GLU A 24 -13.82 17.02 -12.38
N GLU A 25 -12.70 17.16 -13.09
CA GLU A 25 -12.62 18.00 -14.30
C GLU A 25 -13.53 17.50 -15.42
N VAL A 26 -13.59 16.17 -15.62
CA VAL A 26 -14.50 15.53 -16.57
C VAL A 26 -15.96 15.76 -16.21
N ASP A 27 -16.31 15.66 -14.91
CA ASP A 27 -17.65 15.94 -14.41
C ASP A 27 -18.05 17.41 -14.62
N ALA A 28 -17.12 18.34 -14.36
CA ALA A 28 -17.32 19.76 -14.61
C ALA A 28 -17.52 20.07 -16.10
N ALA A 29 -16.76 19.41 -16.99
CA ALA A 29 -16.92 19.53 -18.43
C ALA A 29 -18.29 19.01 -18.90
N ALA A 30 -18.73 17.86 -18.36
CA ALA A 30 -20.05 17.31 -18.62
C ALA A 30 -21.17 18.25 -18.13
N GLY A 31 -21.02 18.85 -16.95
CA GLY A 31 -21.95 19.85 -16.42
C GLY A 31 -22.00 21.13 -17.26
N ALA A 32 -20.86 21.59 -17.79
CA ALA A 32 -20.81 22.79 -18.64
C ALA A 32 -21.57 22.61 -19.97
N LEU A 33 -21.57 21.40 -20.53
CA LEU A 33 -22.35 21.07 -21.73
C LEU A 33 -23.87 21.24 -21.50
N GLN A 34 -24.35 20.96 -20.28
CA GLN A 34 -25.75 21.12 -19.91
C GLN A 34 -26.22 22.60 -19.90
N GLY A 35 -25.29 23.54 -19.68
CA GLY A 35 -25.57 24.98 -19.70
C GLY A 35 -25.42 25.64 -21.07
N ALA A 36 -24.72 24.99 -22.00
CA ALA A 36 -24.36 25.57 -23.30
C ALA A 36 -25.39 25.32 -24.42
N SER A 37 -26.39 24.47 -24.19
CA SER A 37 -27.53 24.31 -25.10
C SER A 37 -28.46 25.53 -24.97
N GLY A 38 -28.01 26.68 -25.47
CA GLY A 38 -28.86 27.86 -25.63
C GLY A 38 -30.06 27.55 -26.53
N ASP A 39 -31.02 28.47 -26.62
CA ASP A 39 -32.13 28.37 -27.56
C ASP A 39 -31.58 28.34 -29.00
N LEU A 40 -31.43 27.13 -29.54
CA LEU A 40 -30.99 26.90 -30.92
C LEU A 40 -32.12 27.11 -31.93
N GLY A 41 -33.26 27.63 -31.46
CA GLY A 41 -34.49 27.79 -32.22
C GLY A 41 -35.33 26.51 -32.27
N PRO A 42 -36.60 26.62 -32.68
CA PRO A 42 -37.48 25.47 -32.79
C PRO A 42 -37.08 24.54 -33.95
N GLY A 43 -37.13 23.23 -33.72
CA GLY A 43 -37.06 22.21 -34.77
C GLY A 43 -36.03 21.12 -34.52
N ASP A 44 -35.75 20.35 -35.58
CA ASP A 44 -34.90 19.14 -35.55
C ASP A 44 -33.44 19.43 -35.14
N LEU A 45 -32.96 20.67 -35.35
CA LEU A 45 -31.61 21.09 -34.97
C LEU A 45 -31.41 21.16 -33.46
N ALA A 46 -32.41 21.63 -32.71
CA ALA A 46 -32.35 21.64 -31.25
C ALA A 46 -32.37 20.22 -30.67
N ALA A 47 -33.20 19.34 -31.25
CA ALA A 47 -33.26 17.93 -30.86
C ALA A 47 -31.93 17.20 -31.13
N ALA A 48 -31.35 17.39 -32.32
CA ALA A 48 -30.06 16.79 -32.67
C ALA A 48 -28.91 17.30 -31.79
N ALA A 49 -28.89 18.61 -31.49
CA ALA A 49 -27.88 19.17 -30.59
C ALA A 49 -28.02 18.63 -29.16
N GLN A 50 -29.25 18.41 -28.70
CA GLN A 50 -29.50 17.83 -27.39
C GLN A 50 -29.10 16.36 -27.32
N GLU A 51 -29.39 15.57 -28.37
CA GLU A 51 -28.94 14.17 -28.47
C GLU A 51 -27.41 14.04 -28.41
N VAL A 52 -26.68 14.92 -29.12
CA VAL A 52 -25.21 14.95 -29.07
C VAL A 52 -24.71 15.34 -27.68
N ALA A 53 -25.35 16.31 -27.04
CA ALA A 53 -24.98 16.74 -25.69
C ALA A 53 -25.20 15.62 -24.65
N ASP A 54 -26.33 14.91 -24.73
CA ASP A 54 -26.64 13.78 -23.86
C ASP A 54 -25.65 12.63 -24.08
N GLN A 55 -25.34 12.28 -25.33
CA GLN A 55 -24.37 11.24 -25.66
C GLN A 55 -22.97 11.57 -25.13
N TRP A 56 -22.51 12.82 -25.30
CA TRP A 56 -21.23 13.26 -24.74
C TRP A 56 -21.20 13.21 -23.22
N ARG A 57 -22.28 13.61 -22.56
CA ARG A 57 -22.38 13.54 -21.10
C ARG A 57 -22.28 12.09 -20.62
N ASP A 58 -22.98 11.17 -21.28
CA ASP A 58 -22.97 9.76 -20.91
C ASP A 58 -21.58 9.13 -21.13
N ASP A 59 -20.90 9.47 -22.23
CA ASP A 59 -19.53 9.04 -22.50
C ASP A 59 -18.53 9.59 -21.47
N LEU A 60 -18.64 10.87 -21.11
CA LEU A 60 -17.80 11.51 -20.08
C LEU A 60 -18.05 10.89 -18.69
N GLY A 61 -19.31 10.61 -18.35
CA GLY A 61 -19.66 9.89 -17.12
C GLY A 61 -19.02 8.49 -17.07
N SER A 62 -19.07 7.75 -18.18
CA SER A 62 -18.41 6.44 -18.29
C SER A 62 -16.88 6.52 -18.15
N MET A 63 -16.25 7.59 -18.66
CA MET A 63 -14.82 7.82 -18.47
C MET A 63 -14.48 8.10 -17.00
N ARG A 64 -15.27 8.95 -16.33
CA ARG A 64 -15.15 9.24 -14.89
C ARG A 64 -15.21 7.95 -14.07
N ASP A 65 -16.22 7.12 -14.29
CA ASP A 65 -16.39 5.85 -13.56
C ASP A 65 -15.19 4.91 -13.72
N LYS A 66 -14.61 4.86 -14.94
CA LYS A 66 -13.40 4.07 -15.20
C LYS A 66 -12.19 4.63 -14.45
N ILE A 67 -12.03 5.95 -14.41
CA ILE A 67 -10.94 6.62 -13.69
C ILE A 67 -11.07 6.33 -12.18
N ASP A 68 -12.26 6.46 -11.61
CA ASP A 68 -12.52 6.15 -10.20
C ASP A 68 -12.19 4.68 -9.88
N LYS A 69 -12.60 3.76 -10.77
CA LYS A 69 -12.27 2.33 -10.61
C LYS A 69 -10.76 2.07 -10.67
N ILE A 70 -10.01 2.77 -11.52
CA ILE A 70 -8.55 2.66 -11.59
C ILE A 70 -7.94 3.20 -10.29
N ALA A 71 -8.40 4.35 -9.81
CA ALA A 71 -7.94 4.96 -8.56
C ALA A 71 -8.16 4.01 -7.36
N ASP A 72 -9.32 3.36 -7.27
CA ASP A 72 -9.62 2.37 -6.24
C ASP A 72 -8.72 1.13 -6.32
N ASN A 73 -8.46 0.63 -7.53
CA ASN A 73 -7.55 -0.50 -7.71
C ASN A 73 -6.12 -0.16 -7.28
N VAL A 74 -5.64 1.05 -7.60
CA VAL A 74 -4.32 1.52 -7.19
C VAL A 74 -4.25 1.65 -5.67
N ARG A 75 -5.29 2.22 -5.04
CA ARG A 75 -5.37 2.32 -3.58
C ARG A 75 -5.30 0.94 -2.91
N ARG A 76 -6.07 -0.03 -3.40
CA ARG A 76 -6.01 -1.42 -2.89
C ARG A 76 -4.65 -2.05 -3.09
N ALA A 77 -3.96 -1.74 -4.19
CA ALA A 77 -2.59 -2.20 -4.39
C ALA A 77 -1.64 -1.64 -3.32
N VAL A 78 -1.75 -0.35 -3.00
CA VAL A 78 -0.99 0.28 -1.90
C VAL A 78 -1.27 -0.43 -0.57
N ASP A 79 -2.54 -0.60 -0.21
CA ASP A 79 -2.93 -1.26 1.04
C ASP A 79 -2.36 -2.70 1.13
N ASN A 80 -2.34 -3.43 0.01
CA ASN A 80 -1.77 -4.77 -0.05
C ASN A 80 -0.24 -4.77 0.13
N TYR A 81 0.46 -3.82 -0.49
CA TYR A 81 1.92 -3.70 -0.35
C TYR A 81 2.29 -3.36 1.09
N GLU A 82 1.59 -2.41 1.71
CA GLU A 82 1.82 -2.03 3.11
C GLU A 82 1.59 -3.21 4.06
N GLN A 83 0.53 -4.01 3.84
CA GLN A 83 0.29 -5.22 4.66
C GLN A 83 1.40 -6.26 4.51
N VAL A 84 1.91 -6.47 3.29
CA VAL A 84 3.02 -7.41 3.06
C VAL A 84 4.29 -6.93 3.74
N GLU A 85 4.60 -5.64 3.64
CA GLU A 85 5.76 -5.02 4.27
C GLU A 85 5.68 -5.09 5.80
N GLN A 86 4.54 -4.71 6.39
CA GLN A 86 4.30 -4.80 7.83
C GLN A 86 4.42 -6.24 8.33
N GLY A 87 3.79 -7.20 7.65
CA GLY A 87 3.90 -8.61 8.00
C GLY A 87 5.33 -9.16 7.88
N GLY A 88 6.12 -8.63 6.93
CA GLY A 88 7.55 -8.91 6.81
C GLY A 88 8.35 -8.38 8.00
N ALA A 89 8.13 -7.11 8.35
CA ALA A 89 8.77 -6.45 9.48
C ALA A 89 8.46 -7.14 10.81
N ASP A 90 7.21 -7.54 11.03
CA ASP A 90 6.79 -8.25 12.25
C ASP A 90 7.46 -9.62 12.38
N ARG A 91 7.51 -10.40 11.30
CA ARG A 91 8.22 -11.69 11.27
C ARG A 91 9.70 -11.50 11.55
N MET A 92 10.32 -10.48 10.97
CA MET A 92 11.74 -10.19 11.19
C MET A 92 12.01 -9.77 12.63
N ARG A 93 11.14 -8.92 13.21
CA ARG A 93 11.23 -8.52 14.62
C ARG A 93 11.09 -9.71 15.56
N LEU A 94 10.16 -10.62 15.30
CA LEU A 94 10.00 -11.86 16.07
C LEU A 94 11.25 -12.76 15.98
N LEU A 95 11.80 -12.94 14.78
CA LEU A 95 13.03 -13.71 14.59
C LEU A 95 14.21 -13.10 15.36
N VAL A 96 14.42 -11.78 15.24
CA VAL A 96 15.48 -11.07 15.97
C VAL A 96 15.31 -11.22 17.48
N ASN A 97 14.10 -11.04 18.00
CA ASN A 97 13.82 -11.21 19.43
C ASN A 97 14.13 -12.63 19.92
N ASN A 98 13.72 -13.65 19.16
CA ASN A 98 13.99 -15.04 19.49
C ASN A 98 15.50 -15.35 19.46
N THR A 99 16.21 -14.89 18.44
CA THR A 99 17.66 -15.09 18.34
C THR A 99 18.41 -14.41 19.49
N VAL A 100 18.03 -13.18 19.86
CA VAL A 100 18.63 -12.48 21.00
C VAL A 100 18.34 -13.23 22.30
N ALA A 101 17.12 -13.72 22.51
CA ALA A 101 16.77 -14.50 23.69
C ALA A 101 17.58 -15.80 23.79
N GLU A 102 17.77 -16.51 22.67
CA GLU A 102 18.60 -17.72 22.59
C GLU A 102 20.06 -17.42 22.93
N GLN A 103 20.64 -16.35 22.39
CA GLN A 103 22.01 -15.92 22.69
C GLN A 103 22.20 -15.57 24.16
N GLN A 104 21.23 -14.86 24.77
CA GLN A 104 21.27 -14.54 26.20
C GLN A 104 21.20 -15.81 27.06
N MET A 105 20.33 -16.76 26.71
CA MET A 105 20.24 -18.06 27.39
C MET A 105 21.54 -18.87 27.29
N GLN A 106 22.17 -18.90 26.11
CA GLN A 106 23.47 -19.55 25.93
C GLN A 106 24.57 -18.89 26.76
N ALA A 107 24.61 -17.55 26.80
CA ALA A 107 25.56 -16.81 27.62
C ALA A 107 25.38 -17.10 29.12
N LEU A 108 24.13 -17.16 29.61
CA LEU A 108 23.82 -17.52 30.99
C LEU A 108 24.28 -18.95 31.31
N ARG A 109 23.98 -19.92 30.44
CA ARG A 109 24.42 -21.32 30.59
C ARG A 109 25.95 -21.45 30.61
N ALA A 110 26.64 -20.72 29.73
CA ALA A 110 28.10 -20.70 29.70
C ALA A 110 28.71 -20.04 30.96
N GLY A 111 28.01 -19.06 31.54
CA GLY A 111 28.40 -18.43 32.81
C GLY A 111 28.20 -19.36 34.00
N THR A 112 27.06 -20.04 34.09
CA THR A 112 26.79 -21.00 35.17
C THR A 112 27.71 -22.22 35.11
N ALA A 113 27.98 -22.76 33.92
CA ALA A 113 28.92 -23.85 33.73
C ALA A 113 30.34 -23.48 34.20
N ARG A 114 30.82 -22.28 33.86
CA ARG A 114 32.12 -21.77 34.35
C ARG A 114 32.15 -21.63 35.87
N ARG A 115 31.05 -21.17 36.48
CA ARG A 115 30.96 -21.01 37.94
C ARG A 115 30.96 -22.35 38.67
N LEU A 116 30.24 -23.34 38.14
CA LEU A 116 30.22 -24.70 38.68
C LEU A 116 31.59 -25.38 38.57
N GLY A 117 32.28 -25.26 37.42
CA GLY A 117 33.63 -25.79 37.26
C GLY A 117 34.65 -25.14 38.20
N ALA A 118 34.53 -23.83 38.45
CA ALA A 118 35.37 -23.13 39.42
C ALA A 118 35.10 -23.59 40.87
N ILE A 119 33.85 -23.84 41.23
CA ILE A 119 33.49 -24.37 42.56
C ILE A 119 34.01 -25.80 42.72
N ASP A 120 33.90 -26.64 41.70
CA ASP A 120 34.38 -28.03 41.73
C ASP A 120 35.91 -28.11 41.88
N GLN A 121 36.66 -27.23 41.19
CA GLN A 121 38.12 -27.12 41.38
C GLN A 121 38.53 -26.68 42.79
N VAL A 122 37.72 -25.83 43.44
CA VAL A 122 37.98 -25.40 44.83
C VAL A 122 37.65 -26.51 45.83
N LEU A 123 36.62 -27.32 45.55
CA LEU A 123 36.17 -28.39 46.43
C LEU A 123 36.94 -29.71 46.22
N ASN A 124 37.53 -29.94 45.04
CA ASN A 124 38.25 -31.18 44.72
C ASN A 124 39.57 -30.91 43.96
N PRO A 125 40.60 -30.36 44.63
CA PRO A 125 41.84 -29.90 43.98
C PRO A 125 42.78 -31.02 43.48
N GLY A 126 42.38 -32.30 43.59
CA GLY A 126 43.27 -33.46 43.42
C GLY A 126 42.88 -34.51 42.38
N GLY A 127 41.89 -34.25 41.51
CA GLY A 127 41.53 -35.18 40.43
C GLY A 127 42.54 -35.17 39.28
N THR A 128 43.59 -35.99 39.36
CA THR A 128 44.47 -36.32 38.23
C THR A 128 43.76 -37.18 37.17
N PRO A 129 44.15 -37.09 35.88
CA PRO A 129 43.42 -37.62 34.71
C PRO A 129 43.24 -39.13 34.67
#